data_AF-G5J816-F1
#
_entry.id   AF-G5J816-F1
#
_cell.length_a   1.000
_cell.length_b   1.000
_cell.length_c   1.000
_cell.angle_alpha   90.00
_cell.angle_beta   90.00
_cell.angle_gamma   90.00
#
_symmetry.space_group_name_H-M   'P 1'
#
loop_
_entity.id
_entity.type
_entity.pdbx_description
1 polymer ?
#
loop_
_entity_poly.entity_id
_entity_poly.type
_entity_poly.pdbx_seq_one_letter_code
_entity_poly.pdbx_strand_id
1 'polypeptide(L)'
;FPELVTFSPWETTQTIYLSPMDDGLLEGTETLELNLVTNPSFKYVTVGENPSTTISILDNQTAYLEFEQGEYITSEIEGESNQIAITINRTGNIYDLINAEIEISNISDTSGTNFNYSSQITFNPDETSTTLYLDIPDDNDREGTETLQLTLQPEMGDNEVVIGEQNTTTVKILDDDVSYIEFEQVSYKVNEESNSSFGNFIEIIATLSEITDLFAYAEIQIENGTATQGEDFNLLTEYIEFKPGETEKSIYIDITDDGNFEGTENLQLKLVNISGIPEIAIGEKHGANITIFDKDIANISFEKAEYIVTEYDPNNPQVAITLTRSGDLSNSVDAEIQLGGG
;
A
#
# COMPACT_ATOMS: atom_id res chain seq x y z
N PHE A 1 21.35 51.68 -35.36
CA PHE A 1 20.00 51.57 -35.94
C PHE A 1 19.07 52.58 -35.27
N PRO A 2 18.58 53.60 -35.97
CA PRO A 2 17.20 54.03 -35.79
C PRO A 2 16.41 53.73 -37.07
N GLU A 3 15.34 52.95 -36.94
CA GLU A 3 14.43 52.62 -38.04
C GLU A 3 13.12 53.39 -37.86
N LEU A 4 12.66 54.07 -38.92
CA LEU A 4 11.38 54.77 -38.92
C LEU A 4 10.28 53.80 -39.35
N VAL A 5 9.42 53.41 -38.42
CA VAL A 5 8.23 52.61 -38.72
C VAL A 5 7.09 53.52 -39.14
N THR A 6 6.48 53.26 -40.29
CA THR A 6 5.35 54.03 -40.84
C THR A 6 4.12 53.14 -40.91
N PHE A 7 3.00 53.57 -40.33
CA PHE A 7 1.70 52.91 -40.50
C PHE A 7 0.93 53.63 -41.60
N SER A 8 0.51 52.90 -42.62
CA SER A 8 -0.44 53.40 -43.62
C SER A 8 -1.82 53.59 -43.00
N PRO A 9 -2.73 54.37 -43.63
CA PRO A 9 -4.09 54.49 -43.13
C PRO A 9 -4.73 53.12 -42.90
N TRP A 10 -5.28 52.91 -41.71
CA TRP A 10 -5.96 51.68 -41.26
C TRP A 10 -5.05 50.48 -40.94
N GLU A 11 -3.72 50.61 -41.01
CA GLU A 11 -2.81 49.58 -40.51
C GLU A 11 -2.73 49.62 -38.99
N THR A 12 -2.86 48.46 -38.35
CA THR A 12 -2.74 48.30 -36.89
C THR A 12 -1.50 47.53 -36.46
N THR A 13 -0.75 46.94 -37.39
CA THR A 13 0.46 46.16 -37.13
C THR A 13 1.51 46.51 -38.17
N GLN A 14 2.75 46.69 -37.70
CA GLN A 14 3.94 46.72 -38.54
C GLN A 14 5.00 45.84 -37.89
N THR A 15 5.78 45.16 -38.72
CA THR A 15 6.85 44.26 -38.26
C THR A 15 8.19 44.87 -38.65
N ILE A 16 9.09 44.96 -37.67
CA ILE A 16 10.51 45.22 -37.92
C ILE A 16 11.26 43.90 -37.92
N TYR A 17 12.30 43.79 -38.73
CA TYR A 17 13.13 42.59 -38.83
C TYR A 17 14.53 42.93 -38.37
N LEU A 18 15.01 42.21 -37.36
CA LEU A 18 16.40 42.21 -36.95
C LEU A 18 17.03 40.88 -37.37
N SER A 19 18.25 40.94 -37.88
CA SER A 19 19.01 39.75 -38.27
C SER A 19 20.19 39.62 -37.30
N PRO A 20 20.17 38.64 -36.38
CA PRO A 20 21.38 38.31 -35.63
C PRO A 20 22.47 37.85 -36.60
N MET A 21 23.73 38.14 -36.27
CA MET A 21 24.89 37.65 -37.01
C MET A 21 25.38 36.38 -36.32
N ASP A 22 25.59 35.33 -37.10
CA ASP A 22 26.26 34.10 -36.65
C ASP A 22 27.71 34.16 -37.14
N ASP A 23 28.65 34.22 -36.21
CA ASP A 23 30.09 34.23 -36.50
C ASP A 23 30.81 32.95 -36.06
N GLY A 24 30.07 31.98 -35.51
CA GLY A 24 30.57 30.67 -35.09
C GLY A 24 31.39 30.68 -33.81
N LEU A 25 31.36 31.75 -33.01
CA LEU A 25 32.04 31.83 -31.72
C LEU A 25 31.08 31.50 -30.56
N LEU A 26 31.60 30.79 -29.55
CA LEU A 26 30.89 30.61 -28.29
C LEU A 26 30.90 31.94 -27.51
N GLU A 27 29.75 32.63 -27.50
CA GLU A 27 29.56 33.95 -26.90
C GLU A 27 28.52 33.94 -25.77
N GLY A 28 27.73 32.86 -25.67
CA GLY A 28 26.63 32.72 -24.71
C GLY A 28 25.45 33.63 -25.04
N THR A 29 24.43 33.66 -24.17
CA THR A 29 23.23 34.46 -24.42
C THR A 29 23.52 35.96 -24.36
N GLU A 30 23.29 36.65 -25.47
CA GLU A 30 23.38 38.10 -25.54
C GLU A 30 22.00 38.75 -25.37
N THR A 31 21.97 39.99 -24.88
CA THR A 31 20.70 40.74 -24.78
C THR A 31 20.80 42.10 -25.44
N LEU A 32 19.76 42.47 -26.18
CA LEU A 32 19.59 43.77 -26.80
C LEU A 32 18.31 44.42 -26.29
N GLU A 33 18.42 45.62 -25.74
CA GLU A 33 17.25 46.44 -25.40
C GLU A 33 16.84 47.32 -26.58
N LEU A 34 15.59 47.19 -27.02
CA LEU A 34 14.96 48.09 -27.98
C LEU A 34 14.11 49.12 -27.26
N ASN A 35 14.29 50.39 -27.63
CA ASN A 35 13.56 51.51 -27.06
C ASN A 35 12.76 52.23 -28.17
N LEU A 36 11.46 52.35 -27.97
CA LEU A 36 10.55 53.18 -28.76
C LEU A 36 10.68 54.64 -28.31
N VAL A 37 11.16 55.49 -29.21
CA VAL A 37 11.28 56.93 -29.00
C VAL A 37 10.47 57.70 -30.04
N THR A 38 9.95 58.87 -29.65
CA THR A 38 9.25 59.77 -30.59
C THR A 38 10.17 60.91 -31.01
N ASN A 39 10.03 61.36 -32.27
CA ASN A 39 10.68 62.58 -32.73
C ASN A 39 9.79 63.78 -32.34
N PRO A 40 10.34 64.86 -31.73
CA PRO A 40 9.58 66.07 -31.40
C PRO A 40 8.86 66.72 -32.60
N SER A 41 9.29 66.42 -33.83
CA SER A 41 8.69 66.92 -35.06
C SER A 41 7.40 66.17 -35.46
N PHE A 42 7.09 65.01 -34.85
CA PHE A 42 5.89 64.23 -35.12
C PHE A 42 4.73 64.67 -34.19
N LYS A 43 3.76 65.41 -34.74
CA LYS A 43 2.70 66.08 -33.96
C LYS A 43 1.62 65.19 -33.35
N TYR A 44 1.49 63.93 -33.78
CA TYR A 44 0.34 63.07 -33.45
C TYR A 44 0.76 61.67 -32.95
N VAL A 45 1.97 61.54 -32.40
CA VAL A 45 2.51 60.26 -31.94
C VAL A 45 3.01 60.41 -30.51
N THR A 46 2.60 59.48 -29.63
CA THR A 46 3.10 59.34 -28.26
C THR A 46 3.50 57.88 -28.02
N VAL A 47 4.49 57.63 -27.17
CA VAL A 47 4.88 56.25 -26.79
C VAL A 47 3.88 55.71 -25.77
N GLY A 48 3.48 54.45 -25.91
CA GLY A 48 2.55 53.77 -25.00
C GLY A 48 3.21 53.19 -23.75
N GLU A 49 2.49 52.32 -23.04
CA GLU A 49 2.88 51.77 -21.72
C GLU A 49 4.12 50.88 -21.75
N ASN A 50 4.43 50.25 -22.89
CA ASN A 50 5.60 49.41 -23.07
C ASN A 50 6.58 50.06 -24.07
N PRO A 51 7.34 51.10 -23.63
CA PRO A 51 8.25 51.83 -24.49
C PRO A 51 9.53 51.05 -24.80
N SER A 52 9.83 49.97 -24.09
CA SER A 52 11.01 49.16 -24.34
C SER A 52 10.73 47.67 -24.27
N THR A 53 11.61 46.88 -24.89
CA THR A 53 11.59 45.42 -24.83
C THR A 53 13.03 44.89 -24.93
N THR A 54 13.31 43.77 -24.29
CA THR A 54 14.59 43.08 -24.37
C THR A 54 14.47 41.88 -25.29
N ILE A 55 15.42 41.75 -26.22
CA ILE A 55 15.58 40.56 -27.06
C ILE A 55 16.77 39.79 -26.52
N SER A 56 16.58 38.52 -26.20
CA SER A 56 17.66 37.58 -25.93
C SER A 56 18.04 36.86 -27.22
N ILE A 57 19.32 36.91 -27.59
CA ILE A 57 19.88 36.18 -28.71
C ILE A 57 20.60 34.98 -28.11
N LEU A 58 20.05 33.79 -28.38
CA LEU A 58 20.68 32.54 -27.94
C LEU A 58 21.83 32.22 -28.88
N ASP A 59 22.95 31.83 -28.29
CA ASP A 59 24.12 31.39 -29.01
C ASP A 59 23.84 30.01 -29.64
N ASN A 60 24.01 29.89 -30.95
CA ASN A 60 23.77 28.65 -31.68
C ASN A 60 24.96 27.69 -31.63
N GLN A 61 26.04 28.03 -30.93
CA GLN A 61 27.08 27.11 -30.46
C GLN A 61 26.75 26.50 -29.10
N THR A 62 25.83 27.11 -28.33
CA THR A 62 25.40 26.61 -27.01
C THR A 62 24.19 25.68 -27.12
N ALA A 63 24.24 24.52 -26.46
CA ALA A 63 23.10 23.64 -26.26
C ALA A 63 22.39 24.00 -24.95
N TYR A 64 21.07 24.15 -24.98
CA TYR A 64 20.25 24.42 -23.80
C TYR A 64 19.42 23.20 -23.47
N LEU A 65 19.53 22.70 -22.23
CA LEU A 65 18.84 21.47 -21.79
C LEU A 65 17.87 21.76 -20.65
N GLU A 66 16.68 21.17 -20.71
CA GLU A 66 15.66 21.29 -19.66
C GLU A 66 14.73 20.07 -19.64
N PHE A 67 14.15 19.74 -18.49
CA PHE A 67 13.10 18.73 -18.43
C PHE A 67 11.85 19.22 -19.18
N GLU A 68 11.15 18.31 -19.88
CA GLU A 68 9.91 18.66 -20.58
C GLU A 68 8.78 19.06 -19.60
N GLN A 69 8.77 18.47 -18.41
CA GLN A 69 7.74 18.66 -17.38
C GLN A 69 8.41 18.86 -16.02
N GLY A 70 7.76 19.62 -15.15
CA GLY A 70 8.20 19.80 -13.75
C GLY A 70 7.73 18.69 -12.81
N GLU A 71 6.78 17.87 -13.24
CA GLU A 71 6.25 16.74 -12.46
C GLU A 71 5.90 15.57 -13.39
N TYR A 72 6.28 14.36 -12.98
CA TYR A 72 5.84 13.10 -13.57
C TYR A 72 5.17 12.25 -12.48
N ILE A 73 4.17 11.46 -12.86
CA ILE A 73 3.43 10.58 -11.95
C ILE A 73 3.49 9.15 -12.52
N THR A 74 3.81 8.19 -11.67
CA THR A 74 3.80 6.75 -11.96
C THR A 74 3.25 5.99 -10.76
N SER A 75 3.05 4.69 -10.91
CA SER A 75 2.67 3.77 -9.83
C SER A 75 3.71 2.67 -9.66
N GLU A 76 3.78 2.15 -8.45
CA GLU A 76 4.29 0.80 -8.17
C GLU A 76 3.32 -0.15 -8.89
N ILE A 77 3.87 -1.01 -9.74
CA ILE A 77 3.09 -1.97 -10.52
C ILE A 77 3.93 -3.22 -10.69
N GLU A 78 3.30 -4.37 -10.47
CA GLU A 78 3.95 -5.66 -10.71
C GLU A 78 4.37 -5.81 -12.20
N GLY A 79 5.66 -6.07 -12.44
CA GLY A 79 6.17 -6.45 -13.75
C GLY A 79 7.67 -6.29 -13.96
N GLU A 80 8.25 -7.03 -14.92
CA GLU A 80 9.70 -7.05 -15.19
C GLU A 80 10.28 -5.73 -15.74
N SER A 81 9.48 -4.68 -15.92
CA SER A 81 9.94 -3.39 -16.45
C SER A 81 9.08 -2.22 -15.98
N ASN A 82 8.83 -2.11 -14.67
CA ASN A 82 8.21 -0.90 -14.14
C ASN A 82 9.23 0.26 -14.24
N GLN A 83 9.11 1.05 -15.30
CA GLN A 83 9.99 2.17 -15.60
C GLN A 83 9.17 3.38 -15.99
N ILE A 84 9.57 4.54 -15.48
CA ILE A 84 9.04 5.82 -15.94
C ILE A 84 9.99 6.47 -16.95
N ALA A 85 9.42 6.99 -18.04
CA ALA A 85 10.13 7.70 -19.08
C ALA A 85 10.06 9.22 -18.84
N ILE A 86 11.22 9.85 -18.72
CA ILE A 86 11.37 11.26 -18.40
C ILE A 86 12.08 11.95 -19.57
N THR A 87 11.39 12.86 -20.24
CA THR A 87 11.91 13.55 -21.41
C THR A 87 12.73 14.76 -21.00
N ILE A 88 13.92 14.88 -21.60
CA ILE A 88 14.76 16.09 -21.57
C ILE A 88 14.81 16.67 -22.97
N ASN A 89 14.52 17.96 -23.10
CA ASN A 89 14.55 18.69 -24.35
C ASN A 89 15.88 19.41 -24.54
N ARG A 90 16.32 19.49 -25.80
CA ARG A 90 17.50 20.22 -26.23
C ARG A 90 17.11 21.30 -27.25
N THR A 91 17.58 22.52 -27.02
CA THR A 91 17.47 23.65 -27.96
C THR A 91 18.83 24.32 -28.18
N GLY A 92 18.91 25.28 -29.10
CA GLY A 92 20.19 25.90 -29.50
C GLY A 92 20.99 25.01 -30.45
N ASN A 93 22.24 24.73 -30.12
CA ASN A 93 23.10 23.82 -30.88
C ASN A 93 22.58 22.38 -30.78
N ILE A 94 22.20 21.78 -31.91
CA ILE A 94 21.76 20.37 -32.00
C ILE A 94 22.73 19.47 -32.78
N TYR A 95 23.79 20.02 -33.36
CA TYR A 95 24.64 19.28 -34.31
C TYR A 95 25.79 18.55 -33.62
N ASP A 96 26.19 19.01 -32.43
CA ASP A 96 27.25 18.38 -31.66
C ASP A 96 26.71 17.30 -30.71
N LEU A 97 27.56 16.33 -30.38
CA LEU A 97 27.28 15.39 -29.31
C LEU A 97 27.50 16.11 -27.97
N ILE A 98 26.50 16.09 -27.11
CA ILE A 98 26.60 16.67 -25.76
C ILE A 98 26.24 15.63 -24.71
N ASN A 99 26.78 15.82 -23.51
CA ASN A 99 26.43 15.02 -22.34
C ASN A 99 25.95 15.92 -21.20
N ALA A 100 25.11 15.36 -20.35
CA ALA A 100 24.67 15.96 -19.10
C ALA A 100 24.58 14.89 -18.02
N GLU A 101 24.53 15.33 -16.76
CA GLU A 101 24.40 14.46 -15.61
C GLU A 101 23.03 14.65 -14.94
N ILE A 102 22.50 13.56 -14.40
CA ILE A 102 21.28 13.52 -13.60
C ILE A 102 21.65 13.13 -12.18
N GLU A 103 21.17 13.91 -11.22
CA GLU A 103 21.29 13.63 -9.79
C GLU A 103 19.91 13.44 -9.17
N ILE A 104 19.72 12.34 -8.42
CA ILE A 104 18.53 12.12 -7.58
C ILE A 104 18.79 12.70 -6.19
N SER A 105 17.80 13.43 -5.68
CA SER A 105 17.80 13.99 -4.33
C SER A 105 16.39 14.02 -3.74
N ASN A 106 16.26 14.40 -2.46
CA ASN A 106 14.99 14.59 -1.77
C ASN A 106 14.03 13.40 -1.89
N ILE A 107 14.57 12.19 -1.80
CA ILE A 107 13.82 10.94 -1.84
C ILE A 107 13.01 10.83 -0.54
N SER A 108 11.70 10.65 -0.66
CA SER A 108 10.80 10.36 0.47
C SER A 108 10.52 8.88 0.67
N ASP A 109 11.07 8.02 -0.17
CA ASP A 109 11.04 6.55 -0.05
C ASP A 109 11.47 6.12 1.35
N THR A 110 10.61 5.32 2.00
CA THR A 110 10.85 4.82 3.35
C THR A 110 11.32 3.37 3.42
N SER A 111 11.08 2.57 2.38
CA SER A 111 11.58 1.20 2.22
C SER A 111 13.11 1.14 2.07
N GLY A 112 13.73 2.27 1.74
CA GLY A 112 15.18 2.40 1.55
C GLY A 112 15.60 1.82 0.21
N THR A 113 14.72 1.91 -0.78
CA THR A 113 14.94 1.30 -2.07
C THR A 113 15.94 2.11 -2.90
N ASN A 114 16.73 1.40 -3.71
CA ASN A 114 17.73 2.03 -4.55
C ASN A 114 17.21 2.14 -5.97
N PHE A 115 16.86 3.36 -6.38
CA PHE A 115 16.45 3.66 -7.74
C PHE A 115 17.59 3.43 -8.73
N ASN A 116 17.36 2.58 -9.71
CA ASN A 116 18.31 2.30 -10.78
C ASN A 116 18.01 3.18 -12.00
N TYR A 117 19.01 3.93 -12.45
CA TYR A 117 18.90 4.84 -13.58
C TYR A 117 20.28 5.12 -14.19
N SER A 118 20.30 5.65 -15.41
CA SER A 118 21.53 6.17 -16.00
C SER A 118 21.75 7.61 -15.53
N SER A 119 22.82 7.86 -14.77
CA SER A 119 23.16 9.21 -14.31
C SER A 119 23.77 10.08 -15.41
N GLN A 120 24.13 9.50 -16.57
CA GLN A 120 24.64 10.24 -17.72
C GLN A 120 23.60 10.21 -18.84
N ILE A 121 23.33 11.38 -19.39
CA ILE A 121 22.45 11.57 -20.53
C ILE A 121 23.28 12.06 -21.70
N THR A 122 23.15 11.40 -22.85
CA THR A 122 23.81 11.78 -24.09
C THR A 122 22.76 12.19 -25.11
N PHE A 123 22.97 13.32 -25.76
CA PHE A 123 22.27 13.68 -26.99
C PHE A 123 23.23 13.49 -28.16
N ASN A 124 22.86 12.62 -29.09
CA ASN A 124 23.56 12.50 -30.35
C ASN A 124 23.29 13.73 -31.24
N PRO A 125 24.12 13.96 -32.26
CA PRO A 125 23.83 14.94 -33.31
C PRO A 125 22.40 14.79 -33.86
N ASP A 126 21.77 15.93 -34.07
CA ASP A 126 20.40 16.12 -34.55
C ASP A 126 19.27 15.67 -33.58
N GLU A 127 19.59 15.17 -32.38
CA GLU A 127 18.59 14.87 -31.35
C GLU A 127 18.13 16.13 -30.62
N THR A 128 16.83 16.43 -30.70
CA THR A 128 16.20 17.57 -30.00
C THR A 128 15.61 17.17 -28.64
N SER A 129 15.56 15.89 -28.33
CA SER A 129 15.05 15.34 -27.08
C SER A 129 15.67 13.97 -26.82
N THR A 130 15.84 13.61 -25.57
CA THR A 130 16.22 12.25 -25.15
C THR A 130 15.39 11.84 -23.93
N THR A 131 15.45 10.55 -23.58
CA THR A 131 14.63 9.98 -22.52
C THR A 131 15.52 9.33 -21.47
N LEU A 132 15.38 9.78 -20.23
CA LEU A 132 15.85 9.06 -19.05
C LEU A 132 14.80 8.01 -18.69
N TYR A 133 15.24 6.76 -18.52
CA TYR A 133 14.43 5.71 -17.91
C TYR A 133 14.87 5.54 -16.46
N LEU A 134 13.89 5.59 -15.56
CA LEU A 134 14.06 5.40 -14.13
C LEU A 134 13.27 4.16 -13.72
N ASP A 135 13.95 3.16 -13.16
CA ASP A 135 13.32 1.96 -12.61
C ASP A 135 12.52 2.33 -11.37
N ILE A 136 11.25 1.90 -11.33
CA ILE A 136 10.36 2.06 -10.18
C ILE A 136 10.25 0.69 -9.52
N PRO A 137 10.84 0.50 -8.32
CA PRO A 137 10.69 -0.73 -7.58
C PRO A 137 9.23 -0.95 -7.15
N ASP A 138 8.90 -2.18 -6.79
CA ASP A 138 7.55 -2.62 -6.43
C ASP A 138 7.73 -3.63 -5.29
N ASP A 139 6.98 -3.50 -4.20
CA ASP A 139 6.98 -4.47 -3.12
C ASP A 139 5.57 -4.90 -2.68
N ASN A 140 5.32 -5.10 -1.38
CA ASN A 140 4.00 -5.51 -0.86
C ASN A 140 3.63 -4.73 0.41
N ASP A 141 4.40 -3.69 0.74
CA ASP A 141 4.25 -2.89 1.95
C ASP A 141 3.61 -1.56 1.57
N ARG A 142 2.55 -1.16 2.27
CA ARG A 142 1.85 0.10 1.93
C ARG A 142 2.63 1.31 2.45
N GLU A 143 3.31 2.01 1.55
CA GLU A 143 4.16 3.17 1.86
C GLU A 143 3.42 4.52 1.68
N GLY A 144 2.32 4.52 0.92
CA GLY A 144 1.63 5.72 0.45
C GLY A 144 2.36 6.42 -0.70
N THR A 145 1.93 7.63 -1.08
CA THR A 145 2.58 8.33 -2.20
C THR A 145 3.98 8.83 -1.84
N GLU A 146 4.97 8.37 -2.58
CA GLU A 146 6.36 8.77 -2.46
C GLU A 146 6.77 9.78 -3.53
N THR A 147 7.89 10.47 -3.28
CA THR A 147 8.44 11.49 -4.18
C THR A 147 9.96 11.44 -4.22
N LEU A 148 10.52 11.72 -5.38
CA LEU A 148 11.94 12.01 -5.56
C LEU A 148 12.12 13.20 -6.51
N GLN A 149 13.25 13.88 -6.40
CA GLN A 149 13.60 14.99 -7.27
C GLN A 149 14.81 14.65 -8.13
N LEU A 150 14.66 14.82 -9.44
CA LEU A 150 15.75 14.76 -10.41
C LEU A 150 16.28 16.18 -10.66
N THR A 151 17.60 16.33 -10.67
CA THR A 151 18.29 17.57 -11.03
C THR A 151 19.17 17.32 -12.25
N LEU A 152 19.02 18.15 -13.27
CA LEU A 152 19.83 18.14 -14.48
C LEU A 152 21.03 19.08 -14.32
N GLN A 153 22.24 18.58 -14.59
CA GLN A 153 23.49 19.32 -14.47
C GLN A 153 24.34 19.17 -15.74
N PRO A 154 25.12 20.18 -16.13
CA PRO A 154 26.08 20.03 -17.22
C PRO A 154 27.25 19.14 -16.76
N GLU A 155 27.89 18.42 -17.69
CA GLU A 155 29.12 17.68 -17.38
C GLU A 155 30.21 18.66 -16.90
N MET A 156 31.01 18.25 -15.90
CA MET A 156 31.99 19.15 -15.29
C MET A 156 33.01 19.66 -16.31
N GLY A 157 32.99 20.97 -16.57
CA GLY A 157 33.92 21.63 -17.49
C GLY A 157 33.41 21.78 -18.92
N ASP A 158 32.19 21.34 -19.21
CA ASP A 158 31.50 21.66 -20.45
C ASP A 158 30.93 23.09 -20.37
N ASN A 159 31.46 23.99 -21.22
CA ASN A 159 31.00 25.38 -21.30
C ASN A 159 30.02 25.60 -22.46
N GLU A 160 29.74 24.56 -23.24
CA GLU A 160 28.85 24.60 -24.41
C GLU A 160 27.43 24.13 -24.05
N VAL A 161 27.22 23.66 -22.81
CA VAL A 161 25.92 23.25 -22.28
C VAL A 161 25.44 24.21 -21.20
N VAL A 162 24.22 24.73 -21.36
CA VAL A 162 23.52 25.55 -20.37
C VAL A 162 22.24 24.85 -19.94
N ILE A 163 21.99 24.77 -18.64
CA ILE A 163 20.74 24.22 -18.11
C ILE A 163 19.68 25.32 -18.04
N GLY A 164 18.51 25.05 -18.60
CA GLY A 164 17.36 25.95 -18.64
C GLY A 164 16.68 26.15 -17.27
N GLU A 165 15.55 26.87 -17.26
CA GLU A 165 14.82 27.16 -16.03
C GLU A 165 14.19 25.90 -15.41
N GLN A 166 13.73 24.96 -16.25
CA GLN A 166 13.21 23.66 -15.81
C GLN A 166 14.36 22.66 -15.60
N ASN A 167 15.28 23.00 -14.70
CA ASN A 167 16.46 22.20 -14.36
C ASN A 167 16.20 21.06 -13.35
N THR A 168 15.00 21.01 -12.81
CA THR A 168 14.56 19.97 -11.87
C THR A 168 13.20 19.44 -12.27
N THR A 169 12.91 18.18 -11.93
CA THR A 169 11.57 17.60 -12.01
C THR A 169 11.30 16.73 -10.80
N THR A 170 10.06 16.69 -10.34
CA THR A 170 9.63 15.76 -9.29
C THR A 170 8.99 14.53 -9.94
N VAL A 171 9.33 13.34 -9.44
CA VAL A 171 8.61 12.11 -9.76
C VAL A 171 7.78 11.75 -8.53
N LYS A 172 6.47 11.58 -8.73
CA LYS A 172 5.54 11.04 -7.73
C LYS A 172 5.27 9.58 -8.05
N ILE A 173 5.45 8.72 -7.05
CA ILE A 173 5.24 7.29 -7.13
C ILE A 173 4.02 6.99 -6.28
N LEU A 174 2.97 6.47 -6.92
CA LEU A 174 1.75 6.07 -6.25
C LEU A 174 1.86 4.61 -5.86
N ASP A 175 1.91 4.37 -4.55
CA ASP A 175 1.74 3.07 -3.93
C ASP A 175 0.43 2.39 -4.39
N ASP A 176 0.52 1.12 -4.78
CA ASP A 176 -0.59 0.27 -5.18
C ASP A 176 -0.89 -0.87 -4.18
N ASP A 177 -0.17 -0.90 -3.06
CA ASP A 177 -0.33 -1.87 -2.00
C ASP A 177 -1.48 -1.57 -1.04
N VAL A 178 -1.92 -2.62 -0.36
CA VAL A 178 -3.13 -2.67 0.45
C VAL A 178 -2.80 -3.31 1.79
N SER A 179 -3.18 -2.70 2.91
CA SER A 179 -3.05 -3.35 4.21
C SER A 179 -4.23 -4.28 4.48
N TYR A 180 -3.99 -5.38 5.18
CA TYR A 180 -5.00 -6.39 5.46
C TYR A 180 -5.27 -6.53 6.96
N ILE A 181 -6.55 -6.59 7.34
CA ILE A 181 -6.98 -7.16 8.62
C ILE A 181 -7.47 -8.58 8.37
N GLU A 182 -6.92 -9.54 9.10
CA GLU A 182 -7.34 -10.94 9.06
C GLU A 182 -7.21 -11.64 10.41
N PHE A 183 -7.79 -12.83 10.56
CA PHE A 183 -7.49 -13.69 11.71
C PHE A 183 -6.13 -14.36 11.52
N GLU A 184 -5.39 -14.58 12.60
CA GLU A 184 -4.11 -15.28 12.56
C GLU A 184 -4.30 -16.72 12.02
N GLN A 185 -5.41 -17.36 12.39
CA GLN A 185 -5.74 -18.73 12.00
C GLN A 185 -7.20 -18.83 11.54
N VAL A 186 -7.49 -19.81 10.69
CA VAL A 186 -8.85 -20.07 10.18
C VAL A 186 -9.62 -21.11 11.00
N SER A 187 -8.96 -21.77 11.95
CA SER A 187 -9.56 -22.83 12.77
C SER A 187 -9.00 -22.87 14.19
N TYR A 188 -9.88 -22.96 15.17
CA TYR A 188 -9.55 -23.02 16.58
C TYR A 188 -10.34 -24.15 17.26
N LYS A 189 -9.82 -24.63 18.38
CA LYS A 189 -10.40 -25.74 19.14
C LYS A 189 -10.28 -25.48 20.62
N VAL A 190 -11.37 -25.69 21.36
CA VAL A 190 -11.44 -25.51 22.81
C VAL A 190 -12.33 -26.59 23.41
N ASN A 191 -12.09 -26.92 24.68
CA ASN A 191 -12.98 -27.79 25.45
C ASN A 191 -13.76 -26.93 26.45
N GLU A 192 -14.92 -27.37 26.87
CA GLU A 192 -15.70 -26.71 27.93
C GLU A 192 -15.01 -26.77 29.31
N GLU A 193 -13.96 -27.58 29.46
CA GLU A 193 -13.21 -27.65 30.71
C GLU A 193 -12.36 -26.39 30.94
N SER A 194 -12.57 -25.74 32.08
CA SER A 194 -11.71 -24.63 32.53
C SER A 194 -10.32 -25.16 32.90
N ASN A 195 -9.36 -25.04 31.99
CA ASN A 195 -7.95 -25.38 32.27
C ASN A 195 -7.19 -24.24 32.98
N SER A 196 -7.85 -23.12 33.29
CA SER A 196 -7.21 -21.90 33.79
C SER A 196 -7.86 -21.36 35.06
N SER A 197 -7.05 -20.75 35.93
CA SER A 197 -7.52 -20.00 37.10
C SER A 197 -8.32 -18.73 36.76
N PHE A 198 -8.48 -18.40 35.47
CA PHE A 198 -9.09 -17.19 34.95
C PHE A 198 -10.43 -17.43 34.23
N GLY A 199 -10.98 -18.64 34.28
CA GLY A 199 -12.20 -19.04 33.56
C GLY A 199 -11.89 -19.89 32.33
N ASN A 200 -12.95 -20.33 31.64
CA ASN A 200 -12.82 -21.03 30.37
C ASN A 200 -13.07 -20.05 29.21
N PHE A 201 -12.02 -19.74 28.47
CA PHE A 201 -12.10 -18.87 27.31
C PHE A 201 -11.11 -19.35 26.24
N ILE A 202 -11.39 -18.97 25.00
CA ILE A 202 -10.47 -19.11 23.87
C ILE A 202 -10.05 -17.72 23.39
N GLU A 203 -8.75 -17.56 23.12
CA GLU A 203 -8.19 -16.36 22.51
C GLU A 203 -8.07 -16.56 21.01
N ILE A 204 -8.65 -15.64 20.26
CA ILE A 204 -8.56 -15.53 18.80
C ILE A 204 -7.74 -14.28 18.50
N ILE A 205 -6.67 -14.41 17.74
CA ILE A 205 -5.82 -13.28 17.36
C ILE A 205 -6.24 -12.78 15.99
N ALA A 206 -6.47 -11.48 15.88
CA ALA A 206 -6.55 -10.76 14.61
C ALA A 206 -5.26 -9.97 14.39
N THR A 207 -4.83 -9.90 13.14
CA THR A 207 -3.59 -9.25 12.71
C THR A 207 -3.88 -8.12 11.74
N LEU A 208 -3.11 -7.04 11.82
CA LEU A 208 -2.95 -6.01 10.80
C LEU A 208 -1.60 -6.23 10.13
N SER A 209 -1.56 -6.27 8.79
CA SER A 209 -0.36 -6.67 8.02
C SER A 209 0.86 -5.77 8.26
N GLU A 210 0.63 -4.51 8.65
CA GLU A 210 1.69 -3.51 8.82
C GLU A 210 1.49 -2.62 10.05
N ILE A 211 2.56 -1.97 10.48
CA ILE A 211 2.50 -0.92 11.50
C ILE A 211 2.01 0.37 10.85
N THR A 212 1.00 0.99 11.44
CA THR A 212 0.43 2.27 10.98
C THR A 212 0.40 3.31 12.11
N ASP A 213 0.47 4.59 11.74
CA ASP A 213 0.27 5.73 12.66
C ASP A 213 -1.21 6.12 12.83
N LEU A 214 -2.12 5.40 12.17
CA LEU A 214 -3.56 5.62 12.20
C LEU A 214 -4.28 4.49 12.97
N PHE A 215 -5.57 4.68 13.22
CA PHE A 215 -6.41 3.62 13.77
C PHE A 215 -6.96 2.75 12.65
N ALA A 216 -7.08 1.44 12.89
CA ALA A 216 -7.78 0.51 12.00
C ALA A 216 -8.86 -0.25 12.76
N TYR A 217 -10.01 -0.43 12.12
CA TYR A 217 -11.21 -1.00 12.69
C TYR A 217 -11.75 -2.13 11.83
N ALA A 218 -12.27 -3.17 12.48
CA ALA A 218 -13.08 -4.22 11.85
C ALA A 218 -14.22 -4.64 12.79
N GLU A 219 -15.40 -4.89 12.24
CA GLU A 219 -16.49 -5.51 12.99
C GLU A 219 -16.35 -7.04 12.96
N ILE A 220 -16.71 -7.68 14.07
CA ILE A 220 -16.77 -9.14 14.21
C ILE A 220 -18.25 -9.53 14.14
N GLN A 221 -18.57 -10.42 13.21
CA GLN A 221 -19.87 -11.06 13.15
C GLN A 221 -19.76 -12.55 13.46
N ILE A 222 -20.69 -13.04 14.26
CA ILE A 222 -20.92 -14.47 14.43
C ILE A 222 -21.80 -14.92 13.27
N GLU A 223 -21.28 -15.83 12.45
CA GLU A 223 -22.02 -16.54 11.42
C GLU A 223 -22.50 -17.91 11.95
N ASN A 224 -23.03 -18.74 11.05
CA ASN A 224 -23.57 -20.07 11.30
C ASN A 224 -22.79 -20.88 12.35
N GLY A 225 -23.50 -21.76 13.06
CA GLY A 225 -22.92 -22.67 14.04
C GLY A 225 -23.99 -23.58 14.62
N THR A 226 -23.57 -24.57 15.40
CA THR A 226 -24.46 -25.30 16.30
C THR A 226 -24.47 -24.71 17.70
N ALA A 227 -23.37 -24.07 18.10
CA ALA A 227 -23.25 -23.36 19.37
C ALA A 227 -24.06 -22.05 19.34
N THR A 228 -24.65 -21.72 20.48
CA THR A 228 -25.61 -20.66 20.71
C THR A 228 -25.03 -19.63 21.68
N GLN A 229 -24.96 -18.37 21.26
CA GLN A 229 -24.46 -17.29 22.11
C GLN A 229 -25.37 -17.06 23.32
N GLY A 230 -24.77 -16.98 24.52
CA GLY A 230 -25.46 -16.86 25.80
C GLY A 230 -25.76 -18.21 26.46
N GLU A 231 -25.73 -19.31 25.70
CA GLU A 231 -25.84 -20.68 26.20
C GLU A 231 -24.43 -21.29 26.21
N ASP A 232 -23.83 -21.51 25.04
CA ASP A 232 -22.57 -22.27 24.90
C ASP A 232 -21.32 -21.37 24.92
N PHE A 233 -21.47 -20.11 24.54
CA PHE A 233 -20.38 -19.13 24.54
C PHE A 233 -20.87 -17.68 24.69
N ASN A 234 -19.97 -16.78 25.07
CA ASN A 234 -20.21 -15.33 25.07
C ASN A 234 -19.03 -14.58 24.42
N LEU A 235 -19.32 -13.85 23.34
CA LEU A 235 -18.34 -12.97 22.70
C LEU A 235 -18.19 -11.67 23.50
N LEU A 236 -16.96 -11.33 23.90
CA LEU A 236 -16.71 -10.17 24.78
C LEU A 236 -16.62 -8.83 24.03
N THR A 237 -16.32 -8.86 22.73
CA THR A 237 -16.27 -7.66 21.87
C THR A 237 -16.76 -7.98 20.47
N GLU A 238 -17.55 -7.08 19.89
CA GLU A 238 -18.09 -7.20 18.53
C GLU A 238 -17.25 -6.42 17.51
N TYR A 239 -16.14 -5.82 17.92
CA TYR A 239 -15.24 -5.10 17.05
C TYR A 239 -13.78 -5.20 17.53
N ILE A 240 -12.87 -4.95 16.57
CA ILE A 240 -11.44 -4.87 16.76
C ILE A 240 -11.01 -3.42 16.48
N GLU A 241 -10.14 -2.89 17.32
CA GLU A 241 -9.50 -1.60 17.14
C GLU A 241 -7.98 -1.77 17.30
N PHE A 242 -7.25 -1.58 16.20
CA PHE A 242 -5.81 -1.40 16.20
C PHE A 242 -5.53 0.09 16.41
N LYS A 243 -4.79 0.41 17.47
CA LYS A 243 -4.26 1.76 17.70
C LYS A 243 -2.98 1.94 16.88
N PRO A 244 -2.54 3.20 16.68
CA PRO A 244 -1.24 3.47 16.09
C PRO A 244 -0.13 2.63 16.73
N GLY A 245 0.64 1.92 15.91
CA GLY A 245 1.73 1.04 16.34
C GLY A 245 1.35 -0.41 16.70
N GLU A 246 0.07 -0.77 16.69
CA GLU A 246 -0.38 -2.15 17.02
C GLU A 246 -0.66 -2.97 15.76
N THR A 247 -0.12 -4.19 15.70
CA THR A 247 -0.35 -5.14 14.59
C THR A 247 -1.15 -6.38 15.00
N GLU A 248 -1.45 -6.55 16.30
CA GLU A 248 -2.16 -7.71 16.82
C GLU A 248 -3.22 -7.29 17.84
N LYS A 249 -4.36 -7.98 17.79
CA LYS A 249 -5.48 -7.82 18.73
C LYS A 249 -6.05 -9.15 19.15
N SER A 250 -6.12 -9.35 20.46
CA SER A 250 -6.80 -10.48 21.07
C SER A 250 -8.30 -10.26 21.15
N ILE A 251 -9.05 -11.27 20.72
CA ILE A 251 -10.49 -11.40 20.84
C ILE A 251 -10.72 -12.58 21.78
N TYR A 252 -11.43 -12.34 22.86
CA TYR A 252 -11.73 -13.38 23.84
C TYR A 252 -13.18 -13.83 23.70
N ILE A 253 -13.37 -15.13 23.64
CA ILE A 253 -14.68 -15.79 23.67
C ILE A 253 -14.72 -16.59 24.96
N ASP A 254 -15.65 -16.25 25.85
CA ASP A 254 -15.94 -17.06 27.03
C ASP A 254 -16.70 -18.31 26.59
N ILE A 255 -16.26 -19.48 27.04
CA ILE A 255 -16.89 -20.77 26.73
C ILE A 255 -17.65 -21.22 27.99
N THR A 256 -18.93 -21.51 27.84
CA THR A 256 -19.79 -21.93 28.94
C THR A 256 -19.64 -23.43 29.18
N ASP A 257 -19.51 -23.81 30.45
CA ASP A 257 -19.66 -25.19 30.91
C ASP A 257 -20.97 -25.24 31.71
N ASP A 258 -22.02 -25.76 31.10
CA ASP A 258 -23.35 -25.80 31.69
C ASP A 258 -23.71 -27.16 32.32
N GLY A 259 -22.85 -28.16 32.13
CA GLY A 259 -23.00 -29.52 32.63
C GLY A 259 -23.91 -30.41 31.78
N ASN A 260 -24.43 -29.97 30.64
CA ASN A 260 -25.30 -30.76 29.77
C ASN A 260 -24.48 -31.44 28.66
N PHE A 261 -24.92 -32.64 28.25
CA PHE A 261 -24.36 -33.29 27.08
C PHE A 261 -25.05 -32.78 25.80
N GLU A 262 -24.29 -32.05 24.99
CA GLU A 262 -24.72 -31.37 23.77
C GLU A 262 -23.97 -31.90 22.53
N GLY A 263 -22.83 -32.56 22.75
CA GLY A 263 -21.94 -33.07 21.72
C GLY A 263 -20.93 -32.02 21.25
N THR A 264 -20.15 -32.35 20.21
CA THR A 264 -19.20 -31.38 19.66
C THR A 264 -19.94 -30.30 18.86
N GLU A 265 -19.68 -29.06 19.21
CA GLU A 265 -20.31 -27.90 18.60
C GLU A 265 -19.34 -27.02 17.83
N ASN A 266 -19.88 -26.07 17.07
CA ASN A 266 -19.07 -25.09 16.35
C ASN A 266 -19.75 -23.73 16.27
N LEU A 267 -18.94 -22.69 16.15
CA LEU A 267 -19.33 -21.35 15.69
C LEU A 267 -18.32 -20.81 14.69
N GLN A 268 -18.73 -19.85 13.87
CA GLN A 268 -17.84 -19.16 12.94
C GLN A 268 -17.83 -17.66 13.24
N LEU A 269 -16.64 -17.09 13.43
CA LEU A 269 -16.45 -15.64 13.40
C LEU A 269 -16.07 -15.18 12.00
N LYS A 270 -16.50 -13.97 11.65
CA LYS A 270 -16.14 -13.31 10.40
C LYS A 270 -15.81 -11.85 10.63
N LEU A 271 -14.75 -11.39 9.97
CA LEU A 271 -14.42 -9.98 9.88
C LEU A 271 -15.26 -9.34 8.79
N VAL A 272 -15.89 -8.22 9.11
CA VAL A 272 -16.69 -7.41 8.19
C VAL A 272 -16.47 -5.93 8.47
N ASN A 273 -16.95 -5.06 7.57
CA ASN A 273 -17.01 -3.62 7.75
C ASN A 273 -15.70 -3.01 8.31
N ILE A 274 -14.65 -2.99 7.48
CA ILE A 274 -13.37 -2.39 7.84
C ILE A 274 -13.34 -0.88 7.60
N SER A 275 -12.56 -0.15 8.40
CA SER A 275 -12.31 1.28 8.20
C SER A 275 -11.08 1.76 8.96
N GLY A 276 -10.70 3.03 8.75
CA GLY A 276 -9.70 3.72 9.57
C GLY A 276 -8.51 4.21 8.75
N ILE A 277 -7.79 3.31 8.08
CA ILE A 277 -6.65 3.65 7.22
C ILE A 277 -7.05 3.63 5.72
N PRO A 278 -6.41 4.45 4.86
CA PRO A 278 -6.55 4.35 3.40
C PRO A 278 -6.11 2.96 2.89
N GLU A 279 -6.63 2.54 1.74
CA GLU A 279 -6.29 1.26 1.10
C GLU A 279 -6.26 0.04 2.06
N ILE A 280 -7.22 -0.07 2.98
CA ILE A 280 -7.39 -1.26 3.84
C ILE A 280 -8.37 -2.26 3.24
N ALA A 281 -8.03 -3.55 3.32
CA ALA A 281 -8.87 -4.67 2.92
C ALA A 281 -8.99 -5.74 4.01
N ILE A 282 -9.94 -6.64 3.83
CA ILE A 282 -10.04 -7.86 4.63
C ILE A 282 -9.16 -8.90 3.95
N GLY A 283 -8.23 -9.51 4.69
CA GLY A 283 -7.34 -10.55 4.16
C GLY A 283 -8.03 -11.88 3.87
N GLU A 284 -7.27 -12.84 3.37
CA GLU A 284 -7.81 -14.15 2.98
C GLU A 284 -8.34 -14.93 4.18
N LYS A 285 -7.75 -14.75 5.38
CA LYS A 285 -8.22 -15.37 6.62
C LYS A 285 -9.32 -14.55 7.30
N HIS A 286 -10.35 -14.19 6.53
CA HIS A 286 -11.46 -13.36 6.99
C HIS A 286 -12.47 -14.10 7.89
N GLY A 287 -12.35 -15.42 8.03
CA GLY A 287 -13.24 -16.26 8.83
C GLY A 287 -12.47 -17.22 9.71
N ALA A 288 -12.93 -17.36 10.96
CA ALA A 288 -12.37 -18.28 11.93
C ALA A 288 -13.45 -19.27 12.39
N ASN A 289 -13.21 -20.57 12.22
CA ASN A 289 -14.10 -21.62 12.72
C ASN A 289 -13.62 -22.08 14.09
N ILE A 290 -14.48 -22.03 15.11
CA ILE A 290 -14.19 -22.50 16.45
C ILE A 290 -14.96 -23.79 16.67
N THR A 291 -14.28 -24.85 17.09
CA THR A 291 -14.89 -26.11 17.54
C THR A 291 -14.85 -26.18 19.05
N ILE A 292 -16.01 -26.41 19.67
CA ILE A 292 -16.18 -26.58 21.10
C ILE A 292 -16.40 -28.07 21.37
N PHE A 293 -15.51 -28.66 22.18
CA PHE A 293 -15.63 -30.03 22.62
C PHE A 293 -16.33 -30.10 23.97
N ASP A 294 -17.52 -30.68 23.94
CA ASP A 294 -18.28 -31.08 25.12
C ASP A 294 -17.51 -32.15 25.92
N LYS A 295 -17.46 -31.94 27.24
CA LYS A 295 -16.79 -32.82 28.21
C LYS A 295 -17.76 -33.69 29.02
N ASP A 296 -19.06 -33.44 28.95
CA ASP A 296 -20.13 -34.03 29.75
C ASP A 296 -20.59 -35.39 29.20
N ILE A 297 -19.62 -36.15 28.69
CA ILE A 297 -19.79 -37.52 28.19
C ILE A 297 -19.63 -38.52 29.33
N ALA A 298 -20.71 -39.25 29.62
CA ALA A 298 -20.69 -40.40 30.53
C ALA A 298 -20.46 -41.73 29.78
N ASN A 299 -19.63 -42.59 30.35
CA ASN A 299 -19.34 -43.93 29.85
C ASN A 299 -19.83 -44.98 30.86
N ILE A 300 -20.49 -46.04 30.38
CA ILE A 300 -20.96 -47.16 31.21
C ILE A 300 -20.34 -48.46 30.67
N SER A 301 -19.74 -49.26 31.56
CA SER A 301 -19.14 -50.55 31.22
C SER A 301 -19.41 -51.60 32.29
N PHE A 302 -19.27 -52.88 31.97
CA PHE A 302 -19.17 -53.93 33.00
C PHE A 302 -17.85 -53.80 33.75
N GLU A 303 -17.87 -54.04 35.07
CA GLU A 303 -16.64 -54.01 35.91
C GLU A 303 -15.63 -55.07 35.43
N LYS A 304 -16.13 -56.18 34.88
CA LYS A 304 -15.32 -57.31 34.41
C LYS A 304 -15.76 -57.75 33.02
N ALA A 305 -14.80 -58.20 32.22
CA ALA A 305 -15.05 -58.79 30.91
C ALA A 305 -15.74 -60.16 30.98
N GLU A 306 -15.58 -60.89 32.08
CA GLU A 306 -16.17 -62.21 32.30
C GLU A 306 -16.57 -62.39 33.77
N TYR A 307 -17.74 -63.00 33.98
CA TYR A 307 -18.23 -63.43 35.30
C TYR A 307 -18.41 -64.95 35.27
N ILE A 308 -17.70 -65.66 36.16
CA ILE A 308 -17.77 -67.11 36.28
C ILE A 308 -18.58 -67.45 37.52
N VAL A 309 -19.64 -68.25 37.35
CA VAL A 309 -20.55 -68.64 38.43
C VAL A 309 -20.85 -70.14 38.37
N THR A 310 -21.23 -70.72 39.52
CA THR A 310 -21.71 -72.10 39.61
C THR A 310 -23.23 -72.12 39.67
N GLU A 311 -23.87 -73.09 39.01
CA GLU A 311 -25.34 -73.22 38.87
C GLU A 311 -26.11 -73.32 40.20
N TYR A 312 -25.43 -73.63 41.32
CA TYR A 312 -26.05 -73.71 42.63
C TYR A 312 -25.09 -73.30 43.75
N ASP A 313 -25.34 -72.13 44.36
CA ASP A 313 -24.74 -71.73 45.64
C ASP A 313 -25.87 -71.54 46.68
N PRO A 314 -25.98 -72.42 47.69
CA PRO A 314 -27.02 -72.33 48.71
C PRO A 314 -26.91 -71.09 49.62
N ASN A 315 -25.79 -70.38 49.58
CA ASN A 315 -25.59 -69.13 50.33
C ASN A 315 -25.78 -67.88 49.46
N ASN A 316 -25.73 -67.99 48.12
CA ASN A 316 -25.94 -66.88 47.20
C ASN A 316 -26.65 -67.32 45.90
N PRO A 317 -27.99 -67.38 45.89
CA PRO A 317 -28.76 -67.86 44.74
C PRO A 317 -28.81 -66.89 43.54
N GLN A 318 -28.13 -65.74 43.61
CA GLN A 318 -28.14 -64.70 42.58
C GLN A 318 -26.71 -64.36 42.14
N VAL A 319 -26.56 -64.01 40.85
CA VAL A 319 -25.30 -63.50 40.30
C VAL A 319 -25.31 -61.97 40.40
N ALA A 320 -24.35 -61.40 41.12
CA ALA A 320 -24.14 -59.96 41.13
C ALA A 320 -23.25 -59.55 39.95
N ILE A 321 -23.80 -58.74 39.05
CA ILE A 321 -23.07 -58.11 37.94
C ILE A 321 -22.97 -56.61 38.26
N THR A 322 -21.75 -56.10 38.32
CA THR A 322 -21.48 -54.69 38.59
C THR A 322 -21.24 -53.94 37.29
N LEU A 323 -21.87 -52.78 37.13
CA LEU A 323 -21.52 -51.82 36.09
C LEU A 323 -20.72 -50.68 36.72
N THR A 324 -19.75 -50.17 35.99
CA THR A 324 -18.95 -49.00 36.33
C THR A 324 -19.31 -47.86 35.40
N ARG A 325 -19.50 -46.66 35.96
CA ARG A 325 -19.60 -45.41 35.22
C ARG A 325 -18.27 -44.66 35.30
N SER A 326 -17.84 -44.07 34.19
CA SER A 326 -16.68 -43.18 34.08
C SER A 326 -17.01 -41.99 33.16
N GLY A 327 -16.09 -41.04 32.99
CA GLY A 327 -16.37 -39.77 32.30
C GLY A 327 -17.13 -38.81 33.21
N ASP A 328 -18.09 -38.07 32.65
CA ASP A 328 -18.93 -37.18 33.45
C ASP A 328 -19.87 -37.97 34.40
N LEU A 329 -19.94 -37.48 35.63
CA LEU A 329 -20.70 -38.04 36.74
C LEU A 329 -21.80 -37.09 37.24
N SER A 330 -21.94 -35.91 36.65
CA SER A 330 -22.81 -34.82 37.13
C SER A 330 -24.31 -35.15 37.02
N ASN A 331 -24.72 -35.75 35.89
CA ASN A 331 -26.12 -36.06 35.58
C ASN A 331 -26.48 -37.53 35.76
N SER A 332 -27.77 -37.89 35.83
CA SER A 332 -28.21 -39.29 35.74
C SER A 332 -28.08 -39.84 34.32
N VAL A 333 -27.71 -41.11 34.18
CA VAL A 333 -27.58 -41.78 32.87
C VAL A 333 -28.29 -43.12 32.87
N ASP A 334 -28.93 -43.44 31.76
CA ASP A 334 -29.65 -44.70 31.56
C ASP A 334 -28.88 -45.62 30.62
N ALA A 335 -28.93 -46.93 30.88
CA ALA A 335 -28.43 -47.96 29.99
C ALA A 335 -29.42 -49.12 29.92
N GLU A 336 -29.62 -49.66 28.72
CA GLU A 336 -30.42 -50.87 28.51
C GLU A 336 -29.50 -52.09 28.46
N ILE A 337 -29.82 -53.12 29.27
CA ILE A 337 -29.13 -54.40 29.21
C ILE A 337 -29.99 -55.37 28.40
N GLN A 338 -29.44 -55.83 27.27
CA GLN A 338 -30.07 -56.85 26.44
C GLN A 338 -29.35 -58.18 26.58
N LEU A 339 -30.11 -59.28 26.58
CA LEU A 339 -29.56 -60.62 26.54
C LEU A 339 -29.18 -60.95 25.09
N GLY A 340 -27.87 -61.08 24.83
CA GLY A 340 -27.37 -61.69 23.61
C GLY A 340 -27.51 -63.21 23.67
N GLY A 341 -28.02 -63.83 22.61
CA GLY A 341 -28.19 -65.28 22.53
C GLY A 341 -26.87 -66.04 22.56
N GLY A 342 -26.91 -67.24 23.15
CA GLY A 342 -25.85 -68.25 23.11
C GLY A 342 -26.21 -69.44 22.24
#